data_AF-A0A2M7SRI7-F1
#
_entry.id   AF-A0A2M7SRI7-F1
#
_cell.length_a   1.000
_cell.length_b   1.000
_cell.length_c   1.000
_cell.angle_alpha   90.00
_cell.angle_beta   90.00
_cell.angle_gamma   90.00
#
_symmetry.space_group_name_H-M   'P 1'
#
loop_
_entity.id
_entity.type
_entity.pdbx_description
1 polymer ?
#
loop_
_entity_poly.entity_id
_entity_poly.type
_entity_poly.pdbx_seq_one_letter_code
_entity_poly.pdbx_strand_id
1 'polypeptide(L)'
;VYTKSGDYTFNTDAVRQPYNPNTVKTFNSSPKAGFGKIPNLERGKVPEDWWYFPVVARLHNERTGYPTQKPEALLERILLASSNPGDLVADFFCGSGTLPLVAARLGRRFLACDVTWRAVHTTRSRLLEGKQPFTLQRDSSIQIPPSHATLQAEPFDGAQDRPQGEAFNFQQANRTIVLENPPALDYWEVDPAWDGITFRSANQARRPMRSGSIPLKLELPVALGKICVRAVTVNGEQIQLTA
;
A
#
# COMPACT_ATOMS: atom_id res chain seq x y z
N VAL A 1 -17.04 17.97 -2.38
CA VAL A 1 -16.95 16.77 -3.23
C VAL A 1 -17.45 17.17 -4.61
N TYR A 2 -16.79 16.71 -5.68
CA TYR A 2 -17.20 16.98 -7.06
C TYR A 2 -17.71 15.70 -7.70
N THR A 3 -18.75 15.80 -8.53
CA THR A 3 -19.27 14.70 -9.33
C THR A 3 -19.23 15.08 -10.81
N LYS A 4 -19.08 14.09 -11.68
CA LYS A 4 -19.07 14.33 -13.14
C LYS A 4 -20.45 14.70 -13.67
N SER A 5 -21.51 14.19 -13.04
CA SER A 5 -22.90 14.43 -13.43
C SER A 5 -23.83 14.40 -12.20
N GLY A 6 -25.12 14.68 -12.43
CA GLY A 6 -26.16 14.53 -11.42
C GLY A 6 -26.45 13.07 -11.04
N ASP A 7 -26.05 12.12 -11.89
CA ASP A 7 -26.03 10.69 -11.58
C ASP A 7 -24.66 10.30 -11.03
N TYR A 8 -24.61 9.94 -9.75
CA TYR A 8 -23.40 9.58 -9.02
C TYR A 8 -23.69 8.57 -7.91
N THR A 9 -22.70 7.74 -7.59
CA THR A 9 -22.79 6.77 -6.49
C THR A 9 -22.73 7.49 -5.14
N PHE A 10 -23.77 7.31 -4.31
CA PHE A 10 -23.75 7.71 -2.91
C PHE A 10 -24.43 6.68 -2.00
N ASN A 11 -23.64 5.75 -1.48
CA ASN A 11 -24.09 4.67 -0.61
C ASN A 11 -24.34 5.17 0.82
N THR A 12 -25.42 5.91 0.99
CA THR A 12 -25.78 6.59 2.26
C THR A 12 -25.75 5.64 3.46
N ASP A 13 -26.29 4.42 3.29
CA ASP A 13 -26.38 3.45 4.38
C ASP A 13 -25.03 2.86 4.78
N ALA A 14 -24.06 2.81 3.87
CA ALA A 14 -22.73 2.27 4.14
C ALA A 14 -21.88 3.18 5.05
N VAL A 15 -22.31 4.43 5.27
CA VAL A 15 -21.56 5.42 6.06
C VAL A 15 -22.35 5.98 7.23
N ARG A 16 -23.51 5.43 7.56
CA ARG A 16 -24.30 5.88 8.71
C ARG A 16 -23.53 5.71 10.02
N GLN A 17 -23.83 6.61 10.94
CA GLN A 17 -23.28 6.61 12.28
C GLN A 17 -24.39 6.36 13.30
N PRO A 18 -24.11 5.64 14.39
CA PRO A 18 -25.06 5.54 15.49
C PRO A 18 -25.39 6.95 16.02
N TYR A 19 -26.64 7.12 16.43
CA TYR A 19 -27.03 8.35 17.12
C TYR A 19 -26.27 8.48 18.44
N ASN A 20 -26.05 9.73 18.88
CA ASN A 20 -25.54 9.97 20.21
C ASN A 20 -26.51 9.36 21.24
N PRO A 21 -26.02 8.65 22.28
CA PRO A 21 -26.87 8.05 23.31
C PRO A 21 -27.86 9.03 23.95
N ASN A 22 -27.49 10.30 24.11
CA ASN A 22 -28.39 11.33 24.63
C ASN A 22 -29.54 11.61 23.67
N THR A 23 -29.26 11.66 22.36
CA THR A 23 -30.30 11.81 21.33
C THR A 23 -31.25 10.62 21.34
N VAL A 24 -30.74 9.39 21.45
CA VAL A 24 -31.56 8.17 21.56
C VAL A 24 -32.49 8.26 22.78
N LYS A 25 -31.97 8.67 23.95
CA LYS A 25 -32.77 8.87 25.17
C LYS A 25 -33.87 9.91 24.97
N THR A 26 -33.58 11.03 24.31
CA THR A 26 -34.56 12.10 24.04
C THR A 26 -35.69 11.62 23.12
N PHE A 27 -35.39 10.84 22.08
CA PHE A 27 -36.42 10.29 21.22
C PHE A 27 -37.27 9.21 21.91
N ASN A 28 -36.65 8.42 22.80
CA ASN A 28 -37.38 7.44 23.60
C ASN A 28 -38.25 8.09 24.69
N SER A 29 -37.89 9.28 25.18
CA SER A 29 -38.66 9.97 26.23
C SER A 29 -39.85 10.78 25.69
N SER A 30 -39.82 11.20 24.42
CA SER A 30 -40.93 11.93 23.83
C SER A 30 -41.06 11.72 22.31
N PRO A 31 -42.23 11.28 21.82
CA PRO A 31 -42.48 11.17 20.37
C PRO A 31 -42.54 12.54 19.67
N LYS A 32 -42.59 13.65 20.42
CA LYS A 32 -42.54 15.01 19.87
C LYS A 32 -41.12 15.56 19.68
N ALA A 33 -40.10 14.85 20.15
CA ALA A 33 -38.70 15.31 20.13
C ALA A 33 -38.14 15.63 18.72
N GLY A 34 -38.72 15.03 17.67
CA GLY A 34 -38.27 15.21 16.29
C GLY A 34 -39.00 16.27 15.48
N PHE A 35 -39.72 17.21 16.11
CA PHE A 35 -40.61 18.12 15.39
C PHE A 35 -41.59 17.36 14.46
N GLY A 36 -42.10 16.23 14.94
CA GLY A 36 -42.99 15.33 14.18
C GLY A 36 -42.29 14.26 13.32
N LYS A 37 -40.94 14.26 13.23
CA LYS A 37 -40.19 13.21 12.55
C LYS A 37 -39.85 12.06 13.51
N ILE A 38 -40.11 10.83 13.09
CA ILE A 38 -39.72 9.61 13.81
C ILE A 38 -38.46 9.05 13.13
N PRO A 39 -37.27 9.19 13.74
CA PRO A 39 -36.04 8.65 13.18
C PRO A 39 -35.98 7.13 13.37
N ASN A 40 -35.33 6.43 12.44
CA ASN A 40 -34.90 5.06 12.67
C ASN A 40 -33.59 5.08 13.47
N LEU A 41 -33.70 4.93 14.79
CA LEU A 41 -32.57 5.03 15.72
C LEU A 41 -31.55 3.89 15.52
N GLU A 42 -32.02 2.70 15.16
CA GLU A 42 -31.17 1.52 14.90
C GLU A 42 -30.36 1.67 13.61
N ARG A 43 -30.99 2.19 12.54
CA ARG A 43 -30.32 2.45 11.25
C ARG A 43 -29.24 3.53 11.37
N GLY A 44 -29.35 4.42 12.35
CA GLY A 44 -28.40 5.51 12.57
C GLY A 44 -28.60 6.71 11.64
N LYS A 45 -27.81 7.75 11.87
CA LYS A 45 -27.85 9.01 11.12
C LYS A 45 -26.87 9.02 9.96
N VAL A 46 -27.20 9.79 8.92
CA VAL A 46 -26.23 10.15 7.88
C VAL A 46 -25.18 11.08 8.52
N PRO A 47 -23.88 10.91 8.25
CA PRO A 47 -22.86 11.83 8.74
C PRO A 47 -23.10 13.26 8.25
N GLU A 48 -22.71 14.23 9.07
CA GLU A 48 -22.66 15.64 8.64
C GLU A 48 -21.54 15.85 7.62
N ASP A 49 -21.40 17.07 7.09
CA ASP A 49 -20.29 17.47 6.21
C ASP A 49 -18.99 17.81 6.96
N TRP A 50 -19.03 17.91 8.30
CA TRP A 50 -17.85 18.02 9.15
C TRP A 50 -17.52 16.67 9.79
N TRP A 51 -16.29 16.20 9.61
CA TRP A 51 -15.84 14.91 10.15
C TRP A 51 -14.67 15.09 11.09
N TYR A 52 -14.72 14.40 12.22
CA TYR A 52 -13.59 14.28 13.13
C TYR A 52 -12.92 12.90 12.95
N PHE A 53 -11.66 12.93 12.55
CA PHE A 53 -10.76 11.78 12.58
C PHE A 53 -9.44 12.23 13.19
N PRO A 54 -8.89 11.53 14.20
CA PRO A 54 -7.59 11.88 14.75
C PRO A 54 -6.52 11.66 13.67
N VAL A 55 -5.47 12.48 13.71
CA VAL A 55 -4.25 12.20 12.93
C VAL A 55 -3.64 10.88 13.39
N VAL A 56 -2.90 10.21 12.51
CA VAL A 56 -2.26 8.94 12.84
C VAL A 56 -1.22 9.15 13.93
N ALA A 57 -1.49 8.62 15.12
CA ALA A 57 -0.61 8.76 16.28
C ALA A 57 0.74 8.04 16.04
N ARG A 58 1.78 8.49 16.73
CA ARG A 58 3.16 7.98 16.55
C ARG A 58 3.29 6.47 16.76
N LEU A 59 2.56 5.92 17.73
CA LEU A 59 2.58 4.50 18.10
C LEU A 59 1.41 3.71 17.51
N HIS A 60 0.64 4.29 16.59
CA HIS A 60 -0.51 3.61 16.00
C HIS A 60 -0.05 2.55 14.99
N ASN A 61 -0.71 1.40 14.97
CA ASN A 61 -0.32 0.26 14.12
C ASN A 61 -0.40 0.57 12.61
N GLU A 62 -1.26 1.50 12.19
CA GLU A 62 -1.32 1.88 10.76
C GLU A 62 -0.12 2.73 10.31
N ARG A 63 0.70 3.24 11.24
CA ARG A 63 1.76 4.22 10.96
C ARG A 63 2.88 3.59 10.12
N THR A 64 3.09 4.13 8.93
CA THR A 64 4.17 3.70 8.02
C THR A 64 5.48 4.48 8.17
N GLY A 65 5.46 5.58 8.92
CA GLY A 65 6.56 6.55 8.97
C GLY A 65 6.50 7.64 7.88
N TYR A 66 5.57 7.55 6.92
CA TYR A 66 5.39 8.60 5.90
C TYR A 66 4.84 9.89 6.51
N PRO A 67 5.48 11.07 6.36
CA PRO A 67 5.19 12.25 7.19
C PRO A 67 3.72 12.70 7.19
N THR A 68 3.06 12.68 6.03
CA THR A 68 1.72 13.27 5.81
C THR A 68 0.59 12.23 5.67
N GLN A 69 0.83 11.01 6.18
CA GLN A 69 -0.11 9.89 6.12
C GLN A 69 -1.51 10.26 6.63
N LYS A 70 -2.53 9.93 5.84
CA LYS A 70 -3.94 10.07 6.24
C LYS A 70 -4.44 8.80 6.95
N PRO A 71 -5.34 8.93 7.95
CA PRO A 71 -5.92 7.78 8.65
C PRO A 71 -6.76 6.91 7.72
N GLU A 72 -6.72 5.58 7.90
CA GLU A 72 -7.50 4.64 7.09
C GLU A 72 -9.00 4.89 7.19
N ALA A 73 -9.51 5.20 8.38
CA ALA A 73 -10.94 5.43 8.63
C ALA A 73 -11.52 6.59 7.81
N LEU A 74 -10.71 7.60 7.49
CA LEU A 74 -11.10 8.71 6.62
C LEU A 74 -11.33 8.20 5.18
N LEU A 75 -10.37 7.46 4.63
CA LEU A 75 -10.45 6.92 3.27
C LEU A 75 -11.53 5.84 3.15
N GLU A 76 -11.71 5.04 4.20
CA GLU A 76 -12.77 4.02 4.28
C GLU A 76 -14.16 4.65 4.15
N ARG A 77 -14.44 5.74 4.87
CA ARG A 77 -15.71 6.46 4.72
C ARG A 77 -15.90 6.99 3.30
N ILE A 78 -14.88 7.61 2.71
CA ILE A 78 -14.96 8.17 1.36
C ILE A 78 -15.27 7.07 0.33
N LEU A 79 -14.57 5.94 0.40
CA LEU A 79 -14.73 4.81 -0.51
C LEU A 79 -16.08 4.12 -0.33
N LEU A 80 -16.53 3.91 0.91
CA LEU A 80 -17.84 3.32 1.19
C LEU A 80 -18.96 4.20 0.64
N ALA A 81 -18.90 5.51 0.85
CA ALA A 81 -19.89 6.45 0.34
C ALA A 81 -19.91 6.52 -1.18
N SER A 82 -18.74 6.55 -1.83
CA SER A 82 -18.63 7.06 -3.22
C SER A 82 -18.21 6.00 -4.25
N SER A 83 -18.15 4.72 -3.88
CA SER A 83 -17.79 3.62 -4.77
C SER A 83 -18.39 2.29 -4.32
N ASN A 84 -18.57 1.37 -5.27
CA ASN A 84 -19.03 0.01 -5.04
C ASN A 84 -17.85 -0.99 -5.11
N PRO A 85 -17.97 -2.17 -4.47
CA PRO A 85 -17.04 -3.27 -4.71
C PRO A 85 -16.88 -3.55 -6.22
N GLY A 86 -15.65 -3.78 -6.68
CA GLY A 86 -15.31 -3.96 -8.10
C GLY A 86 -14.98 -2.68 -8.86
N ASP A 87 -15.42 -1.51 -8.37
CA ASP A 87 -15.10 -0.22 -8.99
C ASP A 87 -13.59 0.03 -9.02
N LEU A 88 -13.14 0.81 -10.02
CA LEU A 88 -11.77 1.30 -10.09
C LEU A 88 -11.69 2.67 -9.44
N VAL A 89 -10.85 2.79 -8.41
CA VAL A 89 -10.53 4.08 -7.77
C VAL A 89 -9.09 4.49 -8.08
N ALA A 90 -8.82 5.79 -8.12
CA ALA A 90 -7.49 6.29 -8.49
C ALA A 90 -6.94 7.29 -7.46
N ASP A 91 -5.64 7.20 -7.20
CA ASP A 91 -4.89 8.14 -6.36
C ASP A 91 -3.54 8.49 -7.01
N PHE A 92 -3.45 9.69 -7.59
CA PHE A 92 -2.24 10.13 -8.29
C PHE A 92 -1.20 10.81 -7.39
N PHE A 93 -1.47 10.87 -6.09
CA PHE A 93 -0.59 11.42 -5.06
C PHE A 93 -0.58 10.49 -3.84
N CYS A 94 -0.35 9.21 -4.09
CA CYS A 94 -0.70 8.15 -3.15
C CYS A 94 0.08 8.21 -1.84
N GLY A 95 1.27 8.82 -1.82
CA GLY A 95 2.05 9.05 -0.61
C GLY A 95 2.27 7.77 0.20
N SER A 96 1.60 7.68 1.36
CA SER A 96 1.66 6.52 2.26
C SER A 96 0.80 5.33 1.82
N GLY A 97 0.14 5.40 0.67
CA GLY A 97 -0.68 4.33 0.12
C GLY A 97 -1.95 4.04 0.90
N THR A 98 -2.53 5.02 1.61
CA THR A 98 -3.74 4.79 2.41
C THR A 98 -4.94 4.43 1.52
N LEU A 99 -5.16 5.17 0.43
CA LEU A 99 -6.26 4.87 -0.50
C LEU A 99 -6.13 3.48 -1.13
N PRO A 100 -5.02 3.10 -1.80
CA PRO A 100 -4.93 1.79 -2.43
C PRO A 100 -5.05 0.64 -1.43
N LEU A 101 -4.49 0.76 -0.22
CA LEU A 101 -4.67 -0.25 0.84
C LEU A 101 -6.15 -0.44 1.19
N VAL A 102 -6.84 0.66 1.51
CA VAL A 102 -8.24 0.60 1.95
C VAL A 102 -9.15 0.16 0.80
N ALA A 103 -8.90 0.63 -0.42
CA ALA A 103 -9.61 0.19 -1.62
C ALA A 103 -9.50 -1.31 -1.82
N ALA A 104 -8.29 -1.87 -1.73
CA ALA A 104 -8.04 -3.29 -1.87
C ALA A 104 -8.76 -4.11 -0.77
N ARG A 105 -8.69 -3.66 0.49
CA ARG A 105 -9.39 -4.27 1.63
C ARG A 105 -10.91 -4.29 1.46
N LEU A 106 -11.45 -3.24 0.87
CA LEU A 106 -12.87 -3.06 0.60
C LEU A 106 -13.32 -3.72 -0.72
N GLY A 107 -12.43 -4.45 -1.43
CA GLY A 107 -12.78 -5.15 -2.67
C GLY A 107 -12.96 -4.24 -3.89
N ARG A 108 -12.29 -3.08 -3.92
CA ARG A 108 -12.21 -2.19 -5.09
C ARG A 108 -10.89 -2.43 -5.82
N ARG A 109 -10.89 -2.24 -7.14
CA ARG A 109 -9.64 -2.12 -7.92
C ARG A 109 -9.06 -0.74 -7.70
N PHE A 110 -7.75 -0.60 -7.82
CA PHE A 110 -7.11 0.70 -7.65
C PHE A 110 -6.04 0.96 -8.71
N LEU A 111 -5.83 2.24 -8.98
CA LEU A 111 -4.66 2.77 -9.70
C LEU A 111 -4.01 3.81 -8.79
N ALA A 112 -2.74 3.64 -8.44
CA ALA A 112 -2.04 4.59 -7.59
C ALA A 112 -0.69 4.96 -8.19
N CYS A 113 -0.36 6.24 -8.19
CA CYS A 113 0.98 6.72 -8.54
C CYS A 113 1.43 7.84 -7.61
N ASP A 114 2.74 8.08 -7.61
CA ASP A 114 3.36 9.21 -6.96
C ASP A 114 4.68 9.49 -7.67
N VAL A 115 5.09 10.75 -7.73
CA VAL A 115 6.36 11.15 -8.36
C VAL A 115 7.57 10.71 -7.52
N THR A 116 7.38 10.56 -6.21
CA THR A 116 8.47 10.25 -5.29
C THR A 116 8.63 8.75 -5.10
N TRP A 117 9.86 8.26 -5.25
CA TRP A 117 10.17 6.84 -5.04
C TRP A 117 9.80 6.38 -3.61
N ARG A 118 9.93 7.27 -2.61
CA ARG A 118 9.61 6.98 -1.20
C ARG A 118 8.12 6.70 -1.02
N ALA A 119 7.25 7.43 -1.69
CA ALA A 119 5.80 7.18 -1.65
C ALA A 119 5.46 5.84 -2.30
N VAL A 120 6.00 5.59 -3.49
CA VAL A 120 5.80 4.32 -4.21
C VAL A 120 6.28 3.14 -3.37
N HIS A 121 7.48 3.24 -2.79
CA HIS A 121 8.04 2.20 -1.92
C HIS A 121 7.18 1.99 -0.66
N THR A 122 6.77 3.07 0.00
CA THR A 122 5.92 2.99 1.20
C THR A 122 4.57 2.34 0.89
N THR A 123 3.91 2.80 -0.17
CA THR A 123 2.62 2.28 -0.65
C THR A 123 2.71 0.80 -0.98
N ARG A 124 3.75 0.41 -1.70
CA ARG A 124 4.06 -0.97 -2.05
C ARG A 124 4.26 -1.84 -0.81
N SER A 125 5.12 -1.43 0.12
CA SER A 125 5.37 -2.16 1.36
C SER A 125 4.09 -2.39 2.16
N ARG A 126 3.20 -1.39 2.18
CA ARG A 126 1.89 -1.48 2.83
C ARG A 126 0.93 -2.42 2.12
N LEU A 127 0.89 -2.41 0.78
CA LEU A 127 0.04 -3.31 -0.01
C LEU A 127 0.43 -4.78 0.14
N LEU A 128 1.72 -5.07 0.29
CA LEU A 128 2.22 -6.42 0.56
C LEU A 128 1.66 -7.01 1.87
N GLU A 129 1.40 -6.18 2.88
CA GLU A 129 0.74 -6.62 4.13
C GLU A 129 -0.72 -7.00 3.92
N GLY A 130 -1.40 -6.28 3.02
CA GLY A 130 -2.80 -6.52 2.69
C GLY A 130 -3.05 -7.82 1.91
N LYS A 131 -1.99 -8.50 1.44
CA LYS A 131 -2.03 -9.75 0.65
C LYS A 131 -2.86 -9.68 -0.63
N GLN A 132 -3.27 -8.50 -1.07
CA GLN A 132 -4.02 -8.32 -2.32
C GLN A 132 -3.04 -8.25 -3.48
N PRO A 133 -3.30 -8.94 -4.61
CA PRO A 133 -2.43 -8.90 -5.77
C PRO A 133 -2.44 -7.49 -6.39
N PHE A 134 -1.26 -6.98 -6.72
CA PHE A 134 -1.10 -5.72 -7.43
C PHE A 134 0.12 -5.79 -8.35
N THR A 135 0.08 -5.01 -9.43
CA THR A 135 1.24 -4.82 -10.30
C THR A 135 1.81 -3.46 -10.03
N LEU A 136 3.12 -3.40 -9.78
CA LEU A 136 3.87 -2.15 -9.78
C LEU A 136 4.44 -1.93 -11.17
N GLN A 137 4.14 -0.79 -11.77
CA GLN A 137 4.73 -0.34 -13.03
C GLN A 137 5.65 0.84 -12.77
N ARG A 138 6.78 0.86 -13.47
CA ARG A 138 7.74 1.95 -13.41
C ARG A 138 8.35 2.17 -14.78
N ASP A 139 8.37 3.44 -15.19
CA ASP A 139 9.08 3.89 -16.38
C ASP A 139 10.61 3.79 -16.16
N SER A 140 11.30 3.12 -17.08
CA SER A 140 12.76 2.93 -17.05
C SER A 140 13.55 4.24 -17.18
N SER A 141 12.95 5.28 -17.77
CA SER A 141 13.57 6.62 -17.89
C SER A 141 13.65 7.36 -16.56
N ILE A 142 12.84 6.98 -15.55
CA ILE A 142 12.89 7.58 -14.22
C ILE A 142 14.10 7.03 -13.48
N GLN A 143 15.23 7.73 -13.62
CA GLN A 143 16.43 7.48 -12.84
C GLN A 143 16.09 7.56 -11.36
N ILE A 144 16.27 6.44 -10.68
CA ILE A 144 16.36 6.44 -9.22
C ILE A 144 17.66 7.16 -8.93
N PRO A 145 17.69 8.16 -8.03
CA PRO A 145 18.95 8.60 -7.49
C PRO A 145 19.68 7.35 -6.99
N PRO A 146 20.89 7.02 -7.48
CA PRO A 146 21.75 6.16 -6.70
C PRO A 146 21.76 6.75 -5.31
N SER A 147 21.63 5.92 -4.27
CA SER A 147 22.00 6.38 -2.94
C SER A 147 23.49 6.71 -3.00
N HIS A 148 23.84 7.94 -3.40
CA HIS A 148 25.15 8.53 -3.21
C HIS A 148 25.29 8.88 -1.73
N ALA A 149 25.22 7.85 -0.90
CA ALA A 149 25.92 7.86 0.37
C ALA A 149 27.11 6.92 0.18
N THR A 150 28.12 7.40 -0.55
CA THR A 150 29.50 7.02 -0.24
C THR A 150 29.86 7.70 1.09
N LEU A 151 29.13 7.38 2.17
CA LEU A 151 29.78 7.34 3.45
C LEU A 151 30.45 5.98 3.43
N GLN A 152 31.78 5.97 3.56
CA GLN A 152 32.51 4.76 3.88
C GLN A 152 31.76 4.11 5.05
N ALA A 153 30.96 3.10 4.74
CA ALA A 153 30.25 2.33 5.74
C ALA A 153 31.31 1.45 6.37
N GLU A 154 31.95 1.98 7.41
CA GLU A 154 32.53 1.09 8.42
C GLU A 154 31.39 0.19 8.90
N PRO A 155 31.56 -1.14 8.88
CA PRO A 155 30.49 -2.07 9.25
C PRO A 155 29.95 -1.71 10.64
N PHE A 156 28.67 -1.33 10.71
CA PHE A 156 27.97 -1.23 11.99
C PHE A 156 27.73 -2.65 12.48
N ASP A 157 28.66 -3.12 13.30
CA ASP A 157 28.61 -4.29 14.16
C ASP A 157 28.18 -5.61 13.50
N GLY A 158 29.16 -6.38 13.01
CA GLY A 158 29.11 -7.85 13.07
C GLY A 158 28.82 -8.63 11.78
N ALA A 159 28.66 -7.98 10.62
CA ALA A 159 28.69 -8.70 9.34
C ALA A 159 30.16 -8.97 8.92
N GLN A 160 30.87 -9.79 9.69
CA GLN A 160 32.06 -10.47 9.20
C GLN A 160 31.61 -11.60 8.25
N ASP A 161 32.33 -11.79 7.16
CA ASP A 161 32.12 -12.81 6.11
C ASP A 161 31.07 -12.52 5.04
N ARG A 162 31.25 -11.43 4.29
CA ARG A 162 30.93 -11.50 2.85
C ARG A 162 32.10 -12.20 2.16
N PRO A 163 31.91 -13.36 1.50
CA PRO A 163 32.97 -13.94 0.66
C PRO A 163 33.38 -12.89 -0.37
N GLN A 164 34.63 -12.43 -0.30
CA GLN A 164 35.17 -11.54 -1.31
C GLN A 164 35.27 -12.33 -2.62
N GLY A 165 34.39 -12.05 -3.59
CA GLY A 165 34.52 -12.58 -4.95
C GLY A 165 33.24 -13.10 -5.63
N GLU A 166 32.15 -13.36 -4.90
CA GLU A 166 30.91 -13.84 -5.54
C GLU A 166 29.98 -12.67 -5.90
N ALA A 167 29.69 -12.52 -7.20
CA ALA A 167 28.80 -11.48 -7.70
C ALA A 167 27.35 -11.76 -7.28
N PHE A 168 26.59 -10.73 -6.90
CA PHE A 168 25.16 -10.87 -6.66
C PHE A 168 24.43 -11.22 -7.96
N ASN A 169 23.74 -12.34 -7.97
CA ASN A 169 23.10 -12.95 -9.14
C ASN A 169 21.84 -13.73 -8.72
N PHE A 170 21.17 -14.37 -9.68
CA PHE A 170 20.00 -15.21 -9.41
C PHE A 170 20.01 -16.47 -10.30
N GLN A 171 19.49 -17.56 -9.75
CA GLN A 171 19.18 -18.78 -10.50
C GLN A 171 17.70 -18.85 -10.82
N GLN A 172 17.41 -19.42 -12.00
CA GLN A 172 16.06 -19.71 -12.44
C GLN A 172 15.87 -21.22 -12.63
N ALA A 173 14.77 -21.75 -12.11
CA ALA A 173 14.36 -23.13 -12.32
C ALA A 173 12.83 -23.21 -12.38
N ASN A 174 12.29 -23.66 -13.51
CA ASN A 174 10.84 -23.75 -13.77
C ASN A 174 10.10 -22.42 -13.57
N ARG A 175 9.46 -22.23 -12.41
CA ARG A 175 8.71 -21.02 -11.99
C ARG A 175 9.32 -20.42 -10.73
N THR A 176 10.55 -20.77 -10.40
CA THR A 176 11.24 -20.33 -9.18
C THR A 176 12.42 -19.44 -9.53
N ILE A 177 12.56 -18.36 -8.77
CA ILE A 177 13.77 -17.53 -8.75
C ILE A 177 14.39 -17.61 -7.36
N VAL A 178 15.70 -17.86 -7.32
CA VAL A 178 16.50 -17.89 -6.10
C VAL A 178 17.62 -16.86 -6.23
N LEU A 179 17.71 -15.94 -5.27
CA LEU A 179 18.82 -15.00 -5.19
C LEU A 179 20.06 -15.70 -4.63
N GLU A 180 21.20 -15.44 -5.25
CA GLU A 180 22.50 -15.95 -4.84
C GLU A 180 23.37 -14.77 -4.39
N ASN A 181 23.99 -14.92 -3.22
CA ASN A 181 24.87 -13.91 -2.63
C ASN A 181 24.28 -12.49 -2.54
N PRO A 182 23.01 -12.34 -2.11
CA PRO A 182 22.39 -11.02 -2.02
C PRO A 182 23.13 -10.15 -0.99
N PRO A 183 23.28 -8.83 -1.23
CA PRO A 183 23.64 -7.90 -0.17
C PRO A 183 22.60 -7.94 0.97
N ALA A 184 22.80 -7.15 2.02
CA ALA A 184 21.76 -6.93 3.02
C ALA A 184 20.54 -6.28 2.36
N LEU A 185 19.55 -7.09 1.96
CA LEU A 185 18.35 -6.65 1.26
C LEU A 185 17.28 -6.17 2.24
N ASP A 186 16.64 -5.06 1.90
CA ASP A 186 15.37 -4.67 2.48
C ASP A 186 14.21 -5.27 1.67
N TYR A 187 14.40 -5.38 0.35
CA TYR A 187 13.32 -5.68 -0.59
C TYR A 187 13.84 -6.29 -1.90
N TRP A 188 13.08 -7.19 -2.54
CA TRP A 188 13.28 -7.54 -3.95
C TRP A 188 12.02 -8.03 -4.67
N GLU A 189 11.98 -7.86 -5.98
CA GLU A 189 10.89 -8.23 -6.90
C GLU A 189 11.39 -8.89 -8.17
N VAL A 190 10.47 -9.62 -8.81
CA VAL A 190 10.69 -10.25 -10.11
C VAL A 190 9.61 -9.84 -11.11
N ASP A 191 10.05 -9.43 -12.29
CA ASP A 191 9.27 -9.41 -13.52
C ASP A 191 9.65 -10.64 -14.37
N PRO A 192 8.72 -11.61 -14.55
CA PRO A 192 8.98 -12.84 -15.27
C PRO A 192 8.90 -12.69 -16.81
N ALA A 193 8.46 -11.53 -17.31
CA ALA A 193 8.23 -11.25 -18.72
C ALA A 193 8.66 -9.82 -19.09
N TRP A 194 9.91 -9.49 -18.74
CA TRP A 194 10.52 -8.18 -18.93
C TRP A 194 10.67 -7.84 -20.41
N ASP A 195 10.02 -6.75 -20.84
CA ASP A 195 10.05 -6.25 -22.23
C ASP A 195 11.20 -5.27 -22.51
N GLY A 196 12.02 -4.93 -21.51
CA GLY A 196 13.07 -3.93 -21.61
C GLY A 196 12.61 -2.49 -21.33
N ILE A 197 11.32 -2.27 -21.14
CA ILE A 197 10.71 -0.93 -21.03
C ILE A 197 9.98 -0.78 -19.70
N THR A 198 8.94 -1.58 -19.45
CA THR A 198 8.02 -1.43 -18.33
C THR A 198 8.12 -2.59 -17.36
N PHE A 199 8.50 -2.31 -16.11
CA PHE A 199 8.77 -3.38 -15.18
C PHE A 199 7.46 -3.79 -14.54
N ARG A 200 7.11 -5.08 -14.63
CA ARG A 200 5.84 -5.64 -14.16
C ARG A 200 6.10 -6.62 -13.04
N SER A 201 6.07 -6.12 -11.80
CA SER A 201 6.27 -6.93 -10.60
C SER A 201 5.22 -8.04 -10.51
N ALA A 202 5.64 -9.31 -10.56
CA ALA A 202 4.77 -10.48 -10.39
C ALA A 202 4.85 -11.03 -8.96
N ASN A 203 6.06 -11.11 -8.39
CA ASN A 203 6.30 -11.56 -7.03
C ASN A 203 7.35 -10.71 -6.34
N GLN A 204 7.26 -10.71 -5.01
CA GLN A 204 7.90 -9.74 -4.15
C GLN A 204 8.29 -10.39 -2.82
N ALA A 205 9.43 -10.03 -2.28
CA ALA A 205 9.87 -10.39 -0.93
C ALA A 205 10.43 -9.15 -0.23
N ARG A 206 10.19 -9.07 1.09
CA ARG A 206 10.63 -7.94 1.92
C ARG A 206 11.18 -8.44 3.25
N ARG A 207 12.06 -7.65 3.85
CA ARG A 207 12.56 -7.89 5.20
C ARG A 207 11.41 -7.71 6.20
N PRO A 208 11.22 -8.66 7.14
CA PRO A 208 10.23 -8.50 8.21
C PRO A 208 10.56 -7.31 9.11
N MET A 209 9.54 -6.54 9.52
CA MET A 209 9.73 -5.31 10.32
C MET A 209 10.29 -5.55 11.73
N ARG A 210 10.09 -6.75 12.30
CA ARG A 210 10.50 -7.07 13.68
C ARG A 210 11.66 -8.05 13.72
N SER A 211 11.42 -9.30 13.29
CA SER A 211 12.42 -10.36 13.29
C SER A 211 12.19 -11.32 12.12
N GLY A 212 13.28 -11.89 11.61
CA GLY A 212 13.29 -12.84 10.50
C GLY A 212 14.18 -12.41 9.34
N SER A 213 14.46 -13.33 8.43
CA SER A 213 15.18 -13.09 7.19
C SER A 213 14.21 -12.78 6.06
N ILE A 214 14.67 -11.97 5.10
CA ILE A 214 13.95 -11.78 3.84
C ILE A 214 13.97 -13.11 3.04
N PRO A 215 12.84 -13.58 2.50
CA PRO A 215 12.83 -14.76 1.65
C PRO A 215 13.72 -14.55 0.42
N LEU A 216 14.65 -15.47 0.16
CA LEU A 216 15.55 -15.42 -0.99
C LEU A 216 15.06 -16.25 -2.19
N LYS A 217 13.91 -16.90 -2.04
CA LYS A 217 13.26 -17.71 -3.05
C LYS A 217 11.84 -17.20 -3.27
N LEU A 218 11.46 -16.98 -4.54
CA LEU A 218 10.11 -16.64 -4.95
C LEU A 218 9.60 -17.63 -6.00
N GLU A 219 8.34 -18.03 -5.85
CA GLU A 219 7.63 -18.86 -6.81
C GLU A 219 6.62 -18.02 -7.60
N LEU A 220 6.65 -18.13 -8.93
CA LEU A 220 6.01 -17.21 -9.85
C LEU A 220 4.69 -17.79 -10.41
N PRO A 221 3.67 -16.95 -10.66
CA PRO A 221 2.36 -17.35 -11.15
C PRO A 221 2.35 -17.70 -12.66
N VAL A 222 3.43 -17.44 -13.38
CA VAL A 222 3.53 -17.62 -14.84
C VAL A 222 4.84 -18.31 -15.24
N ALA A 223 4.87 -18.85 -16.46
CA ALA A 223 6.08 -19.41 -17.06
C ALA A 223 7.12 -18.30 -17.32
N LEU A 224 8.40 -18.66 -17.29
CA LEU A 224 9.51 -17.72 -17.39
C LEU A 224 9.78 -17.32 -18.85
N GLY A 225 9.87 -16.01 -19.10
CA GLY A 225 10.41 -15.41 -20.32
C GLY A 225 11.75 -14.72 -20.06
N LYS A 226 11.97 -13.53 -20.63
CA LYS A 226 13.09 -12.66 -20.24
C LYS A 226 12.84 -12.12 -18.84
N ILE A 227 13.77 -12.33 -17.91
CA ILE A 227 13.55 -12.02 -16.50
C ILE A 227 14.25 -10.72 -16.14
N CYS A 228 13.58 -9.93 -15.30
CA CYS A 228 14.22 -8.82 -14.60
C CYS A 228 13.96 -8.96 -13.10
N VAL A 229 15.04 -8.95 -12.33
CA VAL A 229 15.01 -8.90 -10.87
C VAL A 229 15.42 -7.50 -10.44
N ARG A 230 14.64 -6.88 -9.54
CA ARG A 230 15.03 -5.64 -8.89
C ARG A 230 15.11 -5.84 -7.39
N ALA A 231 16.13 -5.29 -6.77
CA ALA A 231 16.38 -5.41 -5.34
C ALA A 231 16.74 -4.05 -4.73
N VAL A 232 16.43 -3.86 -3.45
CA VAL A 232 16.79 -2.67 -2.67
C VAL A 232 17.50 -3.14 -1.39
N THR A 233 18.67 -2.57 -1.11
CA THR A 233 19.43 -2.86 0.10
C THR A 233 18.86 -2.13 1.32
N VAL A 234 19.25 -2.54 2.52
CA VAL A 234 18.90 -1.83 3.78
C VAL A 234 19.39 -0.39 3.81
N ASN A 235 20.39 -0.07 2.99
CA ASN A 235 20.94 1.28 2.83
C ASN A 235 20.22 2.08 1.72
N GLY A 236 19.20 1.50 1.08
CA GLY A 236 18.43 2.13 0.00
C GLY A 236 19.07 2.04 -1.39
N GLU A 237 20.18 1.31 -1.54
CA GLU A 237 20.79 1.08 -2.85
C GLU A 237 19.88 0.20 -3.69
N GLN A 238 19.74 0.51 -4.98
CA GLN A 238 18.86 -0.24 -5.88
C GLN A 238 19.68 -0.99 -6.91
N ILE A 239 19.35 -2.26 -7.10
CA ILE A 239 20.08 -3.19 -7.97
C ILE A 239 19.09 -3.78 -8.98
N GLN A 240 19.49 -3.90 -10.24
CA GLN A 240 18.72 -4.57 -11.28
C GLN A 240 19.57 -5.65 -11.93
N LEU A 241 19.05 -6.87 -12.02
CA LEU A 241 19.65 -8.01 -12.68
C LEU A 241 18.70 -8.49 -13.79
N THR A 242 19.23 -8.84 -14.95
CA THR A 242 18.42 -9.34 -16.08
C THR A 242 19.03 -10.62 -16.64
N ALA A 243 18.20 -11.58 -17.03
CA ALA A 243 18.59 -12.81 -17.73
C ALA A 243 17.65 -13.10 -18.90
#